data_AF-A0A1V4QJE2-F1
#
_entry.id   AF-A0A1V4QJE2-F1
#
_cell.length_a   1.000
_cell.length_b   1.000
_cell.length_c   1.000
_cell.angle_alpha   90.00
_cell.angle_beta   90.00
_cell.angle_gamma   90.00
#
_symmetry.space_group_name_H-M   'P 1'
#
loop_
_entity.id
_entity.type
_entity.pdbx_description
1 polymer ?
#
loop_
_entity_poly.entity_id
_entity_poly.type
_entity_poly.pdbx_seq_one_letter_code
_entity_poly.pdbx_strand_id
1 'polypeptide(L)' 'MHQIAQKSYSLLKANPQHPSLHFKKLGNLWTARIGLHHRALAVQDGADFIWVWIGSHEDYDRMISSSG' A
#
# COMPACT_ATOMS: atom_id res chain seq x y z
N MET A 1 3.89 -1.96 -16.17
CA MET A 1 3.28 -1.10 -15.13
C MET A 1 1.83 -1.48 -14.76
N HIS A 2 0.92 -1.81 -15.69
CA HIS A 2 -0.50 -2.05 -15.35
C HIS A 2 -0.83 -3.36 -14.60
N GLN A 3 -0.15 -4.47 -14.90
CA GLN A 3 -0.55 -5.78 -14.36
C GLN A 3 -0.29 -5.95 -12.86
N ILE A 4 0.73 -5.28 -12.32
CA ILE A 4 1.07 -5.38 -10.90
C ILE A 4 0.12 -4.54 -10.07
N ALA A 5 -0.21 -3.33 -10.53
CA ALA A 5 -1.25 -2.51 -9.90
C ALA A 5 -2.60 -3.25 -9.87
N GLN A 6 -2.97 -3.96 -10.94
CA GLN A 6 -4.20 -4.76 -10.98
C GLN A 6 -4.14 -6.01 -10.10
N LYS A 7 -3.02 -6.76 -10.08
CA LYS A 7 -2.86 -7.90 -9.17
C LYS A 7 -2.91 -7.47 -7.71
N SER A 8 -2.22 -6.37 -7.39
CA SER A 8 -2.23 -5.76 -6.06
C SER A 8 -3.64 -5.32 -5.68
N TYR A 9 -4.31 -4.58 -6.57
CA TYR A 9 -5.71 -4.18 -6.37
C TYR A 9 -6.65 -5.37 -6.18
N SER A 10 -6.45 -6.47 -6.92
CA SER A 10 -7.27 -7.68 -6.80
C SER A 10 -7.04 -8.41 -5.47
N LEU A 11 -5.78 -8.51 -5.03
CA LEU A 11 -5.41 -9.06 -3.71
C LEU A 11 -5.99 -8.19 -2.57
N LEU A 12 -5.90 -6.87 -2.71
CA LEU A 12 -6.45 -5.91 -1.76
C LEU A 12 -7.98 -5.94 -1.70
N LYS A 13 -8.65 -6.03 -2.85
CA LYS A 13 -10.10 -6.16 -2.94
C LYS A 13 -10.59 -7.48 -2.35
N ALA A 14 -9.80 -8.55 -2.49
CA ALA A 14 -10.13 -9.85 -1.95
C ALA A 14 -9.93 -9.93 -0.43
N ASN A 15 -8.86 -9.34 0.13
CA ASN A 15 -8.60 -9.38 1.57
C ASN A 15 -7.84 -8.12 2.08
N PRO A 16 -8.55 -7.00 2.34
CA PRO A 16 -7.94 -5.76 2.81
C PRO A 16 -7.42 -5.82 4.24
N GLN A 17 -7.66 -6.90 4.99
CA GLN A 17 -7.12 -7.12 6.35
C GLN A 17 -6.29 -8.39 6.46
N HIS A 18 -5.76 -8.91 5.35
CA HIS A 18 -4.97 -10.14 5.40
C HIS A 18 -3.75 -9.93 6.34
N PRO A 19 -3.54 -10.78 7.35
CA PRO A 19 -2.44 -10.61 8.32
C PRO A 19 -1.05 -10.60 7.65
N SER A 20 -0.89 -11.28 6.51
CA SER A 20 0.35 -11.24 5.72
C SER A 20 0.64 -9.91 5.01
N LEU A 21 -0.34 -9.00 4.90
CA LEU A 21 -0.12 -7.68 4.30
C LEU A 21 0.71 -6.75 5.21
N HIS A 22 1.03 -7.17 6.44
CA HIS A 22 1.82 -6.40 7.42
C HIS A 22 1.42 -4.91 7.41
N PHE A 23 0.15 -4.67 7.73
CA PHE A 23 -0.39 -3.33 7.89
C PHE A 23 0.36 -2.62 9.00
N LYS A 24 1.16 -1.61 8.64
CA LYS A 24 1.83 -0.74 9.58
C LYS A 24 1.20 0.65 9.49
N LYS A 25 0.59 1.09 10.59
CA LYS A 25 0.07 2.44 10.75
C LYS A 25 1.24 3.42 10.88
N LEU A 26 1.23 4.46 10.06
CA LEU A 26 2.19 5.56 10.03
C LEU A 26 1.39 6.87 10.07
N GLY A 27 1.08 7.33 11.29
CA GLY A 27 0.18 8.47 11.50
C GLY A 27 -1.26 8.16 11.05
N ASN A 28 -1.77 8.95 10.10
CA ASN A 28 -3.10 8.77 9.49
C ASN A 28 -3.07 7.86 8.25
N LEU A 29 -1.88 7.44 7.82
CA LEU A 29 -1.69 6.54 6.70
C LEU A 29 -1.39 5.13 7.19
N TRP A 30 -1.78 4.16 6.40
CA TRP A 30 -1.56 2.73 6.60
C TRP A 30 -0.72 2.22 5.45
N THR A 31 0.39 1.57 5.76
CA THR A 31 1.28 0.98 4.76
C THR A 31 1.05 -0.52 4.72
N ALA A 32 0.90 -1.07 3.52
CA ALA A 32 0.75 -2.51 3.30
C ALA A 32 1.79 -3.00 2.30
N ARG A 33 2.33 -4.19 2.55
CA ARG A 33 3.31 -4.83 1.67
C ARG A 33 2.61 -5.76 0.69
N ILE A 34 2.57 -5.39 -0.59
CA ILE A 34 1.90 -6.18 -1.63
C ILE A 34 2.93 -6.94 -2.44
N GLY A 35 3.56 -7.91 -1.78
CA GLY A 35 4.62 -8.74 -2.35
C GLY A 35 6.04 -8.25 -2.04
N LEU A 36 7.03 -8.83 -2.72
CA LEU A 36 8.43 -8.63 -2.35
C LEU A 36 8.94 -7.22 -2.65
N HIS A 37 8.49 -6.61 -3.76
CA HIS A 37 9.01 -5.33 -4.27
C HIS A 37 8.00 -4.18 -4.34
N HIS A 38 6.77 -4.38 -3.86
CA HIS A 38 5.71 -3.37 -3.99
C HIS A 38 5.11 -3.03 -2.63
N ARG A 39 4.74 -1.75 -2.48
CA ARG A 39 4.06 -1.22 -1.31
C ARG A 39 2.80 -0.49 -1.75
N ALA A 40 1.86 -0.41 -0.83
CA ALA A 40 0.67 0.41 -0.97
C ALA A 40 0.43 1.23 0.29
N LEU A 41 -0.19 2.39 0.08
CA LEU A 41 -0.63 3.29 1.12
C LEU A 41 -2.15 3.36 1.09
N ALA A 42 -2.75 3.26 2.27
CA ALA A 42 -4.16 3.48 2.48
C ALA A 42 -4.36 4.58 3.54
N VAL A 43 -5.43 5.35 3.41
CA VAL A 43 -5.95 6.17 4.51
C VAL A 43 -7.10 5.40 5.16
N GLN A 44 -7.17 5.46 6.48
CA GLN A 44 -8.31 4.90 7.19
C GLN A 44 -9.43 5.93 7.22
N ASP A 45 -10.59 5.55 6.69
CA ASP A 45 -11.82 6.34 6.71
C ASP A 45 -12.87 5.58 7.52
N GLY A 46 -12.99 5.93 8.81
CA GLY A 46 -13.83 5.19 9.76
C GLY A 46 -13.39 3.74 9.93
N ALA A 47 -14.26 2.81 9.50
CA ALA A 47 -13.99 1.36 9.53
C ALA A 47 -13.36 0.84 8.22
N ASP A 48 -13.30 1.68 7.19
CA ASP A 48 -12.83 1.31 5.86
C ASP A 48 -11.40 1.84 5.60
N PHE A 49 -10.75 1.25 4.60
CA PHE A 49 -9.42 1.64 4.15
C PHE A 49 -9.47 2.04 2.68
N ILE A 50 -9.11 3.30 2.40
CA ILE A 50 -9.06 3.86 1.04
C ILE A 50 -7.62 3.83 0.55
N TRP A 51 -7.35 3.06 -0.50
CA TRP A 51 -6.03 2.96 -1.12
C TRP A 51 -5.72 4.22 -1.93
N VAL A 52 -4.75 5.00 -1.48
CA VAL A 52 -4.36 6.28 -2.11
C VAL A 52 -3.14 6.13 -3.01
N TRP A 53 -2.32 5.10 -2.80
CA TRP A 53 -1.12 4.88 -3.60
C TRP A 53 -0.69 3.41 -3.66
N ILE A 54 -0.20 2.96 -4.80
CA ILE A 54 0.41 1.64 -5.00
C ILE A 54 1.61 1.80 -5.93
N GLY A 55 2.78 1.33 -5.53
CA GLY A 55 3.98 1.39 -6.36
C GLY A 55 5.12 0.52 -5.86
N SER A 56 6.26 0.60 -6.53
CA SER A 56 7.44 -0.19 -6.17
C SER A 56 8.10 0.35 -4.89
N HIS A 57 8.98 -0.45 -4.28
CA HIS A 57 9.78 0.03 -3.17
C HIS A 57 10.64 1.24 -3.57
N GLU A 58 11.14 1.27 -4.81
CA GLU A 58 11.93 2.37 -5.36
C GLU A 58 11.11 3.66 -5.48
N ASP A 59 9.87 3.56 -5.96
CA ASP A 59 8.95 4.71 -6.02
C ASP A 59 8.60 5.23 -4.62
N TYR A 60 8.40 4.31 -3.67
CA TYR A 60 8.18 4.67 -2.27
C TYR A 60 9.41 5.38 -1.69
N ASP A 61 10.60 4.82 -1.91
CA ASP A 61 11.87 5.37 -1.42
C ASP A 61 12.13 6.77 -2.00
N ARG A 62 11.81 6.96 -3.29
CA ARG A 62 11.90 8.26 -3.96
C ARG A 62 10.93 9.30 -3.40
N MET A 63 9.69 8.91 -3.07
CA MET A 63 8.73 9.83 -2.44
C MET A 63 9.17 10.23 -1.02
N ILE A 64 9.66 9.30 -0.21
CA ILE A 64 10.11 9.64 1.15
C ILE A 64 11.44 10.39 1.14
N SER A 65 12.33 10.11 0.19
CA SER A 65 13.64 10.78 0.07
C SER A 65 13.55 12.23 -0.40
N SER A 66 12.46 12.63 -1.05
CA SER A 66 12.25 14.02 -1.49
C SER A 66 11.81 14.98 -0.37
N SER A 67 11.68 14.49 0.86
CA SER A 67 11.34 15.31 2.04
C SER A 67 12.56 15.69 2.90
N GLY A 68 13.78 15.54 2.34
CA GLY A 68 15.05 15.90 2.98
C GLY A 68 15.57 17.26 2.51
#